data_AF-A0A162WFJ6-F1
#
_entry.id   AF-A0A162WFJ6-F1
#
_cell.length_a   1.000
_cell.length_b   1.000
_cell.length_c   1.000
_cell.angle_alpha   90.00
_cell.angle_beta   90.00
_cell.angle_gamma   90.00
#
_symmetry.space_group_name_H-M   'P 1'
#
loop_
_entity.id
_entity.type
_entity.pdbx_description
1 polymer ?
#
loop_
_entity_poly.entity_id
_entity_poly.type
_entity_poly.pdbx_seq_one_letter_code
_entity_poly.pdbx_strand_id
1 'polypeptide(L)'
;MLAQKGIPLTEEERPNQFERPKEKADAEFVKDIPINDLKNRYMLTRGATQTQIQRETNADVTTRGKYYPENILPTDKEPPLYLHVTASTQESLDKALAQIDNLIKTATVPLPGTGYPPRERKFLEHKIYVGIEGSPHFNIRAKIVGPQGAYVKHIQNETGSRVQLKGRGSGFYETNTGVEAEEPLHVHIS
;
A
#
# COMPACT_ATOMS: atom_id res chain seq x y z
N MET A 1 2.09 -10.27 -82.62
CA MET A 1 0.73 -9.95 -82.15
C MET A 1 0.68 -10.25 -80.66
N LEU A 2 1.05 -9.26 -79.84
CA LEU A 2 0.18 -8.46 -78.97
C LEU A 2 -0.20 -9.19 -77.67
N ALA A 3 0.67 -8.99 -76.67
CA ALA A 3 0.58 -9.44 -75.29
C ALA A 3 -0.36 -8.54 -74.46
N GLN A 4 -0.77 -9.11 -73.33
CA GLN A 4 -1.85 -8.70 -72.45
C GLN A 4 -1.70 -7.30 -71.83
N LYS A 5 -2.87 -6.72 -71.55
CA LYS A 5 -3.15 -5.36 -71.09
C LYS A 5 -2.92 -5.27 -69.57
N GLY A 6 -1.89 -4.52 -69.15
CA GLY A 6 -1.69 -4.09 -67.75
C GLY A 6 -2.21 -2.66 -67.56
N ILE A 7 -3.02 -2.44 -66.53
CA ILE A 7 -3.55 -1.13 -66.12
C ILE A 7 -2.49 -0.47 -65.21
N PRO A 8 -2.04 0.78 -65.44
CA PRO A 8 -1.25 1.50 -64.46
C PRO A 8 -2.16 2.12 -63.39
N LEU A 9 -1.93 1.76 -62.13
CA LEU A 9 -2.48 2.45 -60.96
C LEU A 9 -1.66 3.73 -60.74
N THR A 10 -2.24 4.88 -61.04
CA THR A 10 -1.70 6.19 -60.62
C THR A 10 -1.94 6.37 -59.13
N GLU A 11 -0.86 6.42 -58.34
CA GLU A 11 -0.90 6.81 -56.93
C GLU A 11 -1.20 8.32 -56.84
N GLU A 12 -2.47 8.67 -56.61
CA GLU A 12 -2.83 10.02 -56.19
C GLU A 12 -2.35 10.22 -54.74
N GLU A 13 -1.33 11.07 -54.57
CA GLU A 13 -0.87 11.56 -53.27
C GLU A 13 -2.00 12.33 -52.58
N ARG A 14 -2.62 11.72 -51.57
CA ARG A 14 -3.51 12.42 -50.65
C ARG A 14 -2.67 13.26 -49.69
N PRO A 15 -2.84 14.59 -49.61
CA PRO A 15 -2.10 15.41 -48.65
C PRO A 15 -2.49 14.97 -47.24
N ASN A 16 -1.48 14.62 -46.43
CA ASN A 16 -1.62 14.21 -45.04
C ASN A 16 -2.01 15.42 -44.18
N GLN A 17 -3.29 15.81 -44.22
CA GLN A 17 -3.85 16.87 -43.40
C GLN A 17 -4.12 16.37 -41.97
N PHE A 18 -3.10 16.14 -41.15
CA PHE A 18 -3.21 16.15 -39.69
C PHE A 18 -1.84 16.41 -39.04
N GLU A 19 -1.20 17.51 -39.40
CA GLU A 19 -0.22 18.11 -38.49
C GLU A 19 -0.97 18.72 -37.31
N ARG A 20 -1.04 17.98 -36.20
CA ARG A 20 -1.49 18.54 -34.92
C ARG A 20 -0.58 19.73 -34.57
N PRO A 21 -1.13 20.88 -34.14
CA PRO A 21 -0.31 21.99 -33.67
C PRO A 21 0.64 21.46 -32.59
N LYS A 22 1.95 21.73 -32.72
CA LYS A 22 2.88 21.55 -31.61
C LYS A 22 2.48 22.54 -30.52
N GLU A 23 1.60 22.11 -29.62
CA GLU A 23 1.39 22.77 -28.34
C GLU A 23 2.76 22.97 -27.72
N LYS A 24 2.99 24.17 -27.18
CA LYS A 24 4.23 24.53 -26.51
C LYS A 24 4.53 23.42 -25.51
N ALA A 25 5.61 22.69 -25.72
CA ALA A 25 6.10 21.74 -24.74
C ALA A 25 6.41 22.55 -23.48
N ASP A 26 5.51 22.48 -22.49
CA ASP A 26 5.85 22.86 -21.12
C ASP A 26 7.13 22.08 -20.82
N ALA A 27 8.23 22.79 -20.60
CA ALA A 27 9.52 22.16 -20.37
C ALA A 27 9.39 21.32 -19.10
N GLU A 28 9.19 20.01 -19.28
CA GLU A 28 9.11 19.08 -18.16
C GLU A 28 10.50 19.03 -17.52
N PHE A 29 10.57 19.48 -16.28
CA PHE A 29 11.80 19.44 -15.49
C PHE A 29 11.99 18.02 -15.00
N VAL A 30 13.13 17.42 -15.33
CA VAL A 30 13.42 16.01 -15.06
C VAL A 30 14.68 15.87 -14.23
N LYS A 31 14.64 15.02 -13.21
CA LYS A 31 15.82 14.63 -12.43
C LYS A 31 15.79 13.16 -12.04
N ASP A 32 16.90 12.48 -12.32
CA ASP A 32 17.13 11.11 -11.87
C ASP A 32 17.95 11.09 -10.57
N ILE A 33 17.53 10.27 -9.62
CA ILE A 33 18.17 10.12 -8.30
C ILE A 33 18.57 8.65 -8.12
N PRO A 34 19.87 8.32 -8.06
CA PRO A 34 20.31 6.96 -7.80
C PRO A 34 19.94 6.54 -6.37
N ILE A 35 19.24 5.42 -6.23
CA ILE A 35 18.81 4.90 -4.92
C ILE A 35 19.28 3.47 -4.64
N ASN A 36 20.01 2.85 -5.57
CA ASN A 36 20.45 1.46 -5.49
C ASN A 36 21.18 1.14 -4.18
N ASP A 37 22.12 2.01 -3.81
CA ASP A 37 23.02 1.80 -2.67
C ASP A 37 22.46 2.36 -1.35
N LEU A 38 21.22 2.89 -1.37
CA LEU A 38 20.58 3.44 -0.20
C LEU A 38 20.02 2.33 0.69
N LYS A 39 20.34 2.40 1.99
CA LYS A 39 19.85 1.44 2.98
C LYS A 39 18.33 1.53 3.16
N ASN A 40 17.75 2.71 2.98
CA ASN A 40 16.32 2.98 3.07
C ASN A 40 15.60 2.98 1.71
N ARG A 41 16.22 2.47 0.63
CA ARG A 41 15.65 2.43 -0.74
C ARG A 41 14.20 1.93 -0.79
N TYR A 42 13.88 0.91 0.01
CA TYR A 42 12.54 0.32 0.06
C TYR A 42 11.47 1.30 0.52
N MET A 43 11.80 2.29 1.35
CA MET A 43 10.88 3.34 1.73
C MET A 43 10.56 4.24 0.52
N LEU A 44 11.59 4.60 -0.25
CA LEU A 44 11.49 5.51 -1.39
C LEU A 44 10.77 4.90 -2.60
N THR A 45 10.82 3.57 -2.75
CA THR A 45 10.13 2.84 -3.82
C THR A 45 8.68 2.46 -3.49
N ARG A 46 8.17 2.78 -2.28
CA ARG A 46 6.78 2.49 -1.90
C ARG A 46 5.83 3.48 -2.59
N GLY A 47 4.77 2.96 -3.21
CA GLY A 47 3.74 3.79 -3.83
C GLY A 47 3.14 4.83 -2.88
N ALA A 48 2.91 4.50 -1.60
CA ALA A 48 2.41 5.45 -0.61
C ALA A 48 3.33 6.67 -0.41
N THR A 49 4.65 6.46 -0.37
CA THR A 49 5.64 7.55 -0.25
C THR A 49 5.69 8.39 -1.51
N GLN A 50 5.62 7.75 -2.69
CA GLN A 50 5.61 8.44 -3.99
C GLN A 50 4.33 9.28 -4.17
N THR A 51 3.16 8.73 -3.84
CA THR A 51 1.89 9.46 -3.86
C THR A 51 1.90 10.63 -2.88
N GLN A 52 2.53 10.48 -1.72
CA GLN A 52 2.67 11.59 -0.77
C GLN A 52 3.53 12.72 -1.35
N ILE A 53 4.72 12.39 -1.89
CA ILE A 53 5.60 13.39 -2.52
C ILE A 53 4.87 14.09 -3.67
N GLN A 54 4.18 13.33 -4.53
CA GLN A 54 3.41 13.88 -5.64
C GLN A 54 2.31 14.83 -5.16
N ARG A 55 1.57 14.46 -4.12
CA ARG A 55 0.51 15.31 -3.55
C ARG A 55 1.04 16.62 -2.96
N GLU A 56 2.21 16.58 -2.32
CA GLU A 56 2.77 17.73 -1.62
C GLU A 56 3.57 18.67 -2.54
N THR A 57 4.17 18.11 -3.60
CA THR A 57 5.13 18.84 -4.45
C THR A 57 4.64 19.05 -5.89
N ASN A 58 3.58 18.37 -6.31
CA ASN A 58 3.14 18.31 -7.71
C ASN A 58 4.20 17.78 -8.69
N ALA A 59 5.18 17.02 -8.19
CA ALA A 59 6.15 16.30 -9.01
C ALA A 59 5.76 14.82 -9.09
N ASP A 60 5.80 14.25 -10.29
CA ASP A 60 5.65 12.81 -10.46
C ASP A 60 6.95 12.09 -10.08
N VAL A 61 6.84 10.99 -9.34
CA VAL A 61 7.99 10.20 -8.88
C VAL A 61 7.78 8.75 -9.27
N THR A 62 8.62 8.24 -10.17
CA THR A 62 8.56 6.85 -10.64
C THR A 62 9.84 6.10 -10.32
N THR A 63 9.73 4.82 -9.97
CA THR A 63 10.90 3.95 -9.78
C THR A 63 11.28 3.33 -11.12
N ARG A 64 12.56 3.44 -11.52
CA ARG A 64 13.09 2.84 -12.75
C ARG A 64 14.40 2.09 -12.46
N GLY A 65 14.78 1.22 -13.40
CA GLY A 65 15.98 0.39 -13.29
C GLY A 65 15.77 -0.87 -12.46
N LYS A 66 16.87 -1.59 -12.24
CA LYS A 66 16.90 -2.87 -11.53
C LYS A 66 17.80 -2.77 -10.32
N TYR A 67 17.41 -3.44 -9.23
CA TYR A 67 18.25 -3.50 -8.04
C TYR A 67 19.47 -4.40 -8.29
N TYR A 68 20.65 -3.87 -8.03
CA TYR A 68 21.91 -4.59 -8.05
C TYR A 68 22.54 -4.59 -6.66
N PRO A 69 22.81 -5.77 -6.05
CA PRO A 69 23.63 -5.83 -4.85
C PRO A 69 25.08 -5.44 -5.16
N GLU A 70 25.85 -4.96 -4.17
CA GLU A 70 27.21 -4.39 -4.33
C GLU A 70 28.22 -5.28 -5.10
N ASN A 71 27.94 -6.59 -5.20
CA ASN A 71 28.81 -7.56 -5.87
C ASN A 71 28.51 -7.76 -7.37
N ILE A 72 27.50 -7.08 -7.94
CA ILE A 72 27.10 -7.23 -9.34
C ILE A 72 27.18 -5.87 -10.05
N LEU A 73 27.95 -5.81 -11.13
CA LEU A 73 28.10 -4.59 -11.93
C LEU A 73 26.87 -4.37 -12.83
N PRO A 74 26.27 -3.16 -12.85
CA PRO A 74 25.23 -2.81 -13.80
C PRO A 74 25.75 -2.88 -15.23
N THR A 75 24.86 -3.17 -16.17
CA THR A 75 25.15 -3.13 -17.62
C THR A 75 24.41 -1.95 -18.23
N ASP A 76 24.94 -1.32 -19.28
CA ASP A 76 24.35 -0.14 -19.93
C ASP A 76 22.90 -0.36 -20.43
N LYS A 77 22.53 -1.62 -20.71
CA LYS A 77 21.17 -2.01 -21.11
C LYS A 77 20.17 -2.12 -19.95
N GLU A 78 20.66 -2.30 -18.73
CA GLU A 78 19.85 -2.42 -17.52
C GLU A 78 20.42 -1.50 -16.43
N PRO A 79 20.00 -0.22 -16.38
CA PRO A 79 20.53 0.72 -15.41
C PRO A 79 20.17 0.32 -13.97
N PRO A 80 21.01 0.69 -12.99
CA PRO A 80 20.76 0.41 -11.58
C PRO A 80 19.51 1.15 -11.07
N LEU A 81 19.00 0.79 -9.90
CA LEU A 81 17.76 1.35 -9.37
C LEU A 81 17.87 2.87 -9.11
N TYR A 82 16.99 3.65 -9.73
CA TYR A 82 16.88 5.10 -9.55
C TYR A 82 15.42 5.56 -9.46
N LEU A 83 15.20 6.73 -8.86
CA LEU A 83 13.94 7.45 -8.96
C LEU A 83 14.02 8.43 -10.12
N HIS A 84 12.99 8.45 -10.95
CA HIS A 84 12.78 9.41 -12.01
C HIS A 84 11.73 10.41 -11.54
N VAL A 85 12.14 11.66 -11.34
CA VAL A 85 11.28 12.75 -10.88
C VAL A 85 11.01 13.69 -12.03
N THR A 86 9.74 13.93 -12.33
CA THR A 86 9.33 14.90 -13.34
C THR A 86 8.37 15.94 -12.77
N ALA A 87 8.47 17.18 -13.23
CA ALA A 87 7.62 18.27 -12.77
C ALA A 87 7.38 19.32 -13.87
N SER A 88 6.25 20.02 -13.78
CA SER A 88 5.92 21.14 -14.69
C SER A 88 6.70 22.42 -14.38
N THR A 89 7.23 22.57 -13.16
CA THR A 89 8.00 23.75 -12.74
C THR A 89 9.27 23.34 -11.99
N GLN A 90 10.32 24.16 -12.11
CA GLN A 90 11.58 23.98 -11.37
C GLN A 90 11.35 24.01 -9.84
N GLU A 91 10.44 24.87 -9.36
CA GLU A 91 10.10 24.95 -7.94
C GLU A 91 9.50 23.65 -7.39
N SER A 92 8.60 23.01 -8.14
CA SER A 92 8.03 21.71 -7.78
C SER A 92 9.10 20.62 -7.76
N LEU A 93 10.02 20.64 -8.74
CA LEU A 93 11.15 19.71 -8.78
C LEU A 93 12.06 19.89 -7.56
N ASP A 94 12.44 21.11 -7.21
CA ASP A 94 13.32 21.40 -6.08
C ASP A 94 12.67 21.01 -4.73
N LYS A 95 11.36 21.24 -4.58
CA LYS A 95 10.59 20.78 -3.41
C LYS A 95 10.60 19.26 -3.29
N ALA A 96 10.38 18.54 -4.40
CA ALA A 96 10.44 17.09 -4.44
C ALA A 96 11.83 16.56 -4.10
N LEU A 97 12.88 17.18 -4.65
CA LEU A 97 14.27 16.82 -4.36
C LEU A 97 14.61 17.01 -2.88
N ALA A 98 14.22 18.15 -2.29
CA ALA A 98 14.42 18.42 -0.87
C ALA A 98 13.67 17.40 0.02
N GLN A 99 12.44 17.05 -0.34
CA GLN A 99 11.67 16.06 0.40
C GLN A 99 12.29 14.66 0.31
N ILE A 100 12.71 14.24 -0.89
CA ILE A 100 13.39 12.95 -1.09
C ILE A 100 14.71 12.92 -0.30
N ASP A 101 15.51 13.98 -0.36
CA ASP A 101 16.77 14.11 0.40
C ASP A 101 16.53 14.04 1.92
N ASN A 102 15.48 14.69 2.42
CA ASN A 102 15.08 14.58 3.82
C ASN A 102 14.68 13.15 4.19
N LEU A 103 13.97 12.42 3.33
CA LEU A 103 13.64 11.01 3.55
C LEU A 103 14.88 10.11 3.51
N ILE A 104 15.86 10.42 2.66
CA ILE A 104 17.17 9.75 2.61
C ILE A 104 17.92 9.92 3.93
N LYS A 105 17.96 11.15 4.48
CA LYS A 105 18.67 11.49 5.72
C LYS A 105 17.97 11.01 6.98
N THR A 106 16.64 11.11 7.03
CA THR A 106 15.84 10.84 8.24
C THR A 106 15.60 9.36 8.46
N ALA A 107 15.70 8.54 7.40
CA ALA A 107 15.47 7.11 7.52
C ALA A 107 16.58 6.43 8.33
N THR A 108 16.34 6.30 9.63
CA THR A 108 17.06 5.35 10.47
C THR A 108 16.83 3.95 9.90
N VAL A 109 17.90 3.34 9.41
CA VAL A 109 17.90 1.91 9.07
C VAL A 109 17.56 1.16 10.34
N PRO A 110 16.47 0.38 10.39
CA PRO A 110 16.19 -0.45 11.56
C PRO A 110 17.41 -1.35 11.78
N LEU A 111 17.98 -1.31 12.99
CA LEU A 111 19.07 -2.20 13.36
C LEU A 111 18.62 -3.65 13.09
N PRO A 112 19.47 -4.50 12.47
CA PRO A 112 19.17 -5.91 12.37
C PRO A 112 18.99 -6.48 13.77
N GLY A 113 17.76 -6.91 14.10
CA GLY A 113 17.39 -7.43 15.42
C GLY A 113 16.35 -6.60 16.18
N THR A 114 16.16 -5.31 15.85
CA THR A 114 14.99 -4.57 16.31
C THR A 114 13.93 -4.72 15.24
N GLY A 115 13.07 -5.74 15.38
CA GLY A 115 11.85 -5.83 14.59
C GLY A 115 11.19 -4.46 14.56
N TYR A 116 10.66 -4.06 13.39
CA TYR A 116 9.67 -2.98 13.29
C TYR A 116 8.83 -2.98 14.58
N PRO A 117 8.55 -1.83 15.25
CA PRO A 117 7.40 -1.84 16.16
C PRO A 117 6.29 -2.47 15.31
N PRO A 118 5.68 -3.59 15.75
CA PRO A 118 4.76 -4.33 14.93
C PRO A 118 3.86 -3.27 14.32
N ARG A 119 3.81 -3.17 12.98
CA ARG A 119 2.72 -2.42 12.35
C ARG A 119 1.53 -2.96 13.10
N GLU A 120 0.92 -2.14 13.95
CA GLU A 120 -0.30 -2.54 14.63
C GLU A 120 -1.23 -2.80 13.45
N ARG A 121 -1.31 -4.07 13.06
CA ARG A 121 -2.39 -4.57 12.28
C ARG A 121 -3.53 -4.36 13.25
N LYS A 122 -4.12 -3.17 13.21
CA LYS A 122 -5.38 -2.89 13.85
C LYS A 122 -6.32 -3.83 13.13
N PHE A 123 -6.45 -5.03 13.69
CA PHE A 123 -7.49 -5.95 13.29
C PHE A 123 -8.78 -5.15 13.41
N LEU A 124 -9.65 -5.27 12.41
CA LEU A 124 -10.92 -4.56 12.43
C LEU A 124 -11.74 -5.18 13.56
N GLU A 125 -11.76 -4.53 14.71
CA GLU A 125 -12.48 -5.02 15.87
C GLU A 125 -13.91 -4.50 15.85
N HIS A 126 -14.86 -5.41 16.10
CA HIS A 126 -16.26 -5.08 16.27
C HIS A 126 -16.79 -5.63 17.60
N LYS A 127 -17.52 -4.81 18.35
CA LYS A 127 -18.15 -5.18 19.63
C LYS A 127 -19.67 -5.17 19.49
N ILE A 128 -20.29 -6.31 19.70
CA ILE A 128 -21.75 -6.48 19.67
C ILE A 128 -22.23 -6.70 21.10
N TYR A 129 -22.87 -5.68 21.68
CA TYR A 129 -23.42 -5.75 23.03
C TYR A 129 -24.66 -6.64 23.07
N VAL A 130 -24.73 -7.53 24.06
CA VAL A 130 -25.84 -8.50 24.19
C VAL A 130 -27.15 -7.79 24.58
N GLY A 131 -27.07 -6.70 25.33
CA GLY A 131 -28.24 -5.88 25.70
C GLY A 131 -29.22 -6.55 26.67
N ILE A 132 -28.82 -7.64 27.32
CA ILE A 132 -29.64 -8.37 28.29
C ILE A 132 -28.90 -8.40 29.62
N GLU A 133 -29.55 -7.95 30.69
CA GLU A 133 -29.02 -8.05 32.04
C GLU A 133 -29.13 -9.51 32.54
N GLY A 134 -28.05 -10.01 33.12
CA GLY A 134 -28.00 -11.38 33.66
C GLY A 134 -29.02 -11.59 34.77
N SER A 135 -29.99 -12.48 34.56
CA SER A 135 -30.84 -13.00 35.62
C SER A 135 -30.21 -14.27 36.22
N PRO A 136 -30.25 -14.48 37.55
CA PRO A 136 -29.73 -15.70 38.18
C PRO A 136 -30.29 -17.02 37.59
N HIS A 137 -31.48 -16.98 37.00
CA HIS A 137 -32.15 -18.14 36.40
C HIS A 137 -31.82 -18.32 34.91
N PHE A 138 -31.12 -17.37 34.29
CA PHE A 138 -30.83 -17.37 32.86
C PHE A 138 -29.33 -17.18 32.61
N ASN A 139 -28.65 -18.30 32.35
CA ASN A 139 -27.22 -18.30 32.06
C ASN A 139 -26.96 -17.85 30.61
N ILE A 140 -26.94 -16.53 30.39
CA ILE A 140 -26.72 -15.88 29.08
C ILE A 140 -25.44 -16.40 28.43
N ARG A 141 -24.35 -16.50 29.21
CA ARG A 141 -23.05 -17.00 28.75
C ARG A 141 -23.17 -18.38 28.11
N ALA A 142 -23.82 -19.32 28.77
CA ALA A 142 -23.99 -20.68 28.26
C ALA A 142 -24.80 -20.71 26.94
N LYS A 143 -25.77 -19.81 26.79
CA LYS A 143 -26.58 -19.70 25.56
C LYS A 143 -25.82 -19.10 24.38
N ILE A 144 -24.91 -18.15 24.63
CA ILE A 144 -24.09 -17.55 23.56
C ILE A 144 -22.93 -18.47 23.16
N VAL A 145 -22.21 -19.02 24.15
CA VAL A 145 -21.02 -19.83 23.90
C VAL A 145 -21.39 -21.22 23.36
N GLY A 146 -22.51 -21.77 23.82
CA GLY A 146 -22.95 -23.13 23.50
C GLY A 146 -22.14 -24.20 24.24
N PRO A 147 -22.56 -25.47 24.14
CA PRO A 147 -21.87 -26.58 24.80
C PRO A 147 -20.42 -26.66 24.30
N GLN A 148 -19.45 -26.63 25.22
CA GLN A 148 -18.02 -26.64 24.90
C GLN A 148 -17.56 -25.56 23.90
N GLY A 149 -18.30 -24.45 23.79
CA GLY A 149 -18.00 -23.39 22.83
C GLY A 149 -18.44 -23.67 21.40
N ALA A 150 -19.32 -24.65 21.17
CA ALA A 150 -19.69 -25.09 19.82
C ALA A 150 -20.19 -23.96 18.91
N TYR A 151 -20.99 -23.01 19.42
CA TYR A 151 -21.53 -21.91 18.62
C TYR A 151 -20.46 -20.91 18.23
N VAL A 152 -19.63 -20.51 19.18
CA VAL A 152 -18.50 -19.59 18.92
C VAL A 152 -17.50 -20.24 17.96
N LYS A 153 -17.16 -21.51 18.15
CA LYS A 153 -16.26 -22.27 17.26
C LYS A 153 -16.82 -22.40 15.85
N HIS A 154 -18.13 -22.62 15.72
CA HIS A 154 -18.79 -22.68 14.42
C HIS A 154 -18.64 -21.37 13.65
N ILE A 155 -18.95 -20.22 14.29
CA ILE A 155 -18.78 -18.90 13.66
C ILE A 155 -17.31 -18.65 13.30
N GLN A 156 -16.37 -19.00 14.18
CA GLN A 156 -14.94 -18.87 13.90
C GLN A 156 -14.49 -19.72 12.70
N ASN A 157 -14.97 -20.95 12.60
CA ASN A 157 -14.65 -21.86 11.50
C ASN A 157 -15.24 -21.40 10.16
N GLU A 158 -16.47 -20.87 10.15
CA GLU A 158 -17.13 -20.43 8.92
C GLU A 158 -16.59 -19.09 8.41
N THR A 159 -16.30 -18.15 9.32
CA THR A 159 -15.93 -16.77 8.96
C THR A 159 -14.44 -16.50 8.96
N GLY A 160 -13.63 -17.37 9.57
CA GLY A 160 -12.21 -17.13 9.82
C GLY A 160 -11.93 -15.99 10.80
N SER A 161 -12.96 -15.39 11.41
CA SER A 161 -12.82 -14.31 12.39
C SER A 161 -12.59 -14.88 13.79
N ARG A 162 -11.90 -14.14 14.66
CA ARG A 162 -11.77 -14.50 16.07
C ARG A 162 -12.95 -13.92 16.83
N VAL A 163 -13.75 -14.81 17.41
CA VAL A 163 -14.95 -14.44 18.18
C VAL A 163 -14.75 -14.77 19.66
N GLN A 164 -14.93 -13.79 20.55
CA GLN A 164 -14.78 -13.96 22.00
C GLN A 164 -15.93 -13.29 22.74
N LEU A 165 -16.42 -13.93 23.81
CA LEU A 165 -17.36 -13.29 24.73
C LEU A 165 -16.55 -12.57 25.82
N LYS A 166 -16.76 -11.27 25.98
CA LYS A 166 -16.04 -10.40 26.94
C LYS A 166 -17.03 -9.53 27.74
N GLY A 167 -16.52 -8.84 28.75
CA GLY A 167 -17.32 -7.99 29.64
C GLY A 167 -17.81 -8.72 30.89
N ARG A 168 -18.59 -8.02 31.71
CA ARG A 168 -19.11 -8.52 32.99
C ARG A 168 -19.95 -9.79 32.81
N GLY A 169 -19.63 -10.84 33.57
CA GLY A 169 -20.32 -12.13 33.55
C GLY A 169 -19.95 -13.03 32.36
N SER A 170 -18.93 -12.67 31.57
CA SER A 170 -18.47 -13.46 30.42
C SER A 170 -17.64 -14.69 30.82
N GLY A 171 -17.00 -14.67 31.99
CA GLY A 171 -15.98 -15.64 32.39
C GLY A 171 -14.65 -15.47 31.66
N PHE A 172 -14.44 -14.36 30.94
CA PHE A 172 -13.18 -14.04 30.26
C PHE A 172 -12.37 -13.02 31.07
N TYR A 173 -11.27 -13.50 31.65
CA TYR A 173 -10.34 -12.67 32.43
C TYR A 173 -9.23 -12.14 31.53
N GLU A 174 -8.98 -10.83 31.57
CA GLU A 174 -7.89 -10.24 30.80
C GLU A 174 -6.54 -10.66 31.38
N THR A 175 -5.62 -11.11 30.53
CA THR A 175 -4.30 -11.62 30.96
C THR A 175 -3.49 -10.60 31.75
N ASN A 176 -3.71 -9.30 31.53
CA ASN A 176 -2.95 -8.22 32.16
C ASN A 176 -3.48 -7.86 33.55
N THR A 177 -4.80 -7.93 33.76
CA THR A 177 -5.45 -7.43 34.98
C THR A 177 -6.03 -8.55 35.84
N GLY A 178 -6.20 -9.75 35.28
CA GLY A 178 -6.78 -10.90 35.97
C GLY A 178 -8.26 -10.72 36.33
N VAL A 179 -8.89 -9.64 35.86
CA VAL A 179 -10.30 -9.34 36.07
C VAL A 179 -11.05 -9.36 34.74
N GLU A 180 -12.36 -9.56 34.81
CA GLU A 180 -13.23 -9.34 33.66
C GLU A 180 -13.27 -7.86 33.31
N ALA A 181 -13.48 -7.55 32.04
CA ALA A 181 -13.66 -6.16 31.61
C ALA A 181 -14.89 -5.53 32.28
N GLU A 182 -14.78 -4.27 32.69
CA GLU A 182 -15.89 -3.50 33.31
C GLU A 182 -17.02 -3.18 32.31
N GLU A 183 -16.77 -3.37 31.02
CA GLU A 183 -17.76 -3.19 29.96
C GLU A 183 -18.94 -4.18 30.10
N PRO A 184 -20.15 -3.81 29.62
CA PRO A 184 -21.26 -4.73 29.53
C PRO A 184 -20.92 -5.97 28.69
N LEU A 185 -21.61 -7.08 28.95
CA LEU A 185 -21.44 -8.33 28.21
C LEU A 185 -21.58 -8.11 26.70
N HIS A 186 -20.54 -8.47 25.94
CA HIS A 186 -20.50 -8.28 24.49
C HIS A 186 -19.71 -9.38 23.79
N VAL A 187 -20.05 -9.60 22.53
CA VAL A 187 -19.26 -10.43 21.61
C VAL A 187 -18.24 -9.53 20.90
N HIS A 188 -16.97 -9.84 21.08
CA HIS A 188 -15.83 -9.20 20.41
C HIS A 188 -15.45 -10.04 19.20
N ILE A 189 -15.39 -9.41 18.03
CA ILE A 189 -15.02 -10.02 16.74
C ILE A 189 -13.80 -9.27 16.20
N SER A 190 -12.74 -9.98 15.83
CA SER A 190 -11.49 -9.43 15.29
C SER A 190 -10.88 -10.30 14.20
#